data_AF-A0A7S0C032-F1
#
_entry.id   AF-A0A7S0C032-F1
#
_cell.length_a   1.000
_cell.length_b   1.000
_cell.length_c   1.000
_cell.angle_alpha   90.00
_cell.angle_beta   90.00
_cell.angle_gamma   90.00
#
_symmetry.space_group_name_H-M   'P 1'
#
loop_
_entity.id
_entity.type
_entity.pdbx_description
1 polymer ?
#
loop_
_entity_poly.entity_id
_entity_poly.type
_entity_poly.pdbx_seq_one_letter_code
_entity_poly.pdbx_strand_id
1 'polypeptide(L)'
;MAAEGALGVTHHVIYPEKIDSARDQNSVLLLKKSTFPNGSSSEITSLVESAFEEGAKVPVSQGDILAITADDADGVPYVIASFHGDTNGLATIPVLDALMKVVRSDNEKSLSLSGHKLIFGLDANTYESGKSGKMQDVLEFGKKYVSHDLTSCWGDVPNPKQYTTYNARTFLQPQLNKACKSTQKKLNGDVNPKDFILFNSKDFGLEEVWKDNTGEKKYIEDMAFPTLNFPSDHGLLSAVLKPNIRDGSSEL
;
A
#
# COMPACT_ATOMS: atom_id res chain seq x y z
N MET A 1 -12.17 19.44 -7.85
CA MET A 1 -11.68 18.06 -7.53
C MET A 1 -10.41 18.15 -6.68
N ALA A 2 -9.93 17.09 -6.01
CA ALA A 2 -8.79 17.20 -5.06
C ALA A 2 -7.51 17.85 -5.67
N ALA A 3 -7.31 17.71 -6.98
CA ALA A 3 -6.25 18.36 -7.75
C ALA A 3 -6.35 19.90 -7.83
N GLU A 4 -7.53 20.48 -7.59
CA GLU A 4 -7.76 21.94 -7.50
C GLU A 4 -7.82 22.42 -6.05
N GLY A 5 -7.75 21.49 -5.09
CA GLY A 5 -7.74 21.79 -3.65
C GLY A 5 -6.34 22.09 -3.12
N ALA A 6 -6.24 22.31 -1.80
CA ALA A 6 -4.98 22.62 -1.13
C ALA A 6 -3.87 21.57 -1.38
N LEU A 7 -4.25 20.29 -1.53
CA LEU A 7 -3.31 19.22 -1.85
C LEU A 7 -2.76 19.34 -3.27
N GLY A 8 -3.60 19.70 -4.25
CA GLY A 8 -3.17 19.89 -5.64
C GLY A 8 -2.20 21.05 -5.85
N VAL A 9 -2.11 22.00 -4.91
CA VAL A 9 -1.08 23.04 -4.92
C VAL A 9 0.30 22.43 -4.71
N THR A 10 0.42 21.51 -3.76
CA THR A 10 1.71 20.96 -3.28
C THR A 10 2.04 19.58 -3.83
N HIS A 11 1.05 18.86 -4.35
CA HIS A 11 1.17 17.50 -4.85
C HIS A 11 0.55 17.38 -6.25
N HIS A 12 1.13 16.50 -7.06
CA HIS A 12 0.46 15.91 -8.20
C HIS A 12 -0.49 14.83 -7.69
N VAL A 13 -1.77 14.92 -8.05
CA VAL A 13 -2.78 13.94 -7.65
C VAL A 13 -3.04 13.04 -8.85
N ILE A 14 -2.78 11.75 -8.69
CA ILE A 14 -2.77 10.77 -9.78
C ILE A 14 -3.79 9.69 -9.47
N TYR A 15 -4.63 9.40 -10.45
CA TYR A 15 -5.70 8.41 -10.40
C TYR A 15 -5.48 7.39 -11.53
N PRO A 16 -5.94 6.14 -11.38
CA PRO A 16 -5.95 5.17 -12.46
C PRO A 16 -6.70 5.71 -13.67
N GLU A 17 -6.22 5.38 -14.88
CA GLU A 17 -6.95 5.67 -16.13
C GLU A 17 -8.35 5.05 -16.11
N LYS A 18 -8.49 3.89 -15.48
CA LYS A 18 -9.77 3.17 -15.30
C LYS A 18 -10.20 3.21 -13.84
N ILE A 19 -11.10 4.14 -13.53
CA ILE A 19 -11.74 4.25 -12.22
C ILE A 19 -13.06 3.48 -12.18
N ASP A 20 -13.39 2.90 -11.03
CA ASP A 20 -14.74 2.42 -10.74
C ASP A 20 -15.50 3.49 -9.94
N SER A 21 -16.40 4.20 -10.62
CA SER A 21 -17.21 5.26 -10.02
C SER A 21 -18.41 4.74 -9.22
N ALA A 22 -18.70 3.43 -9.26
CA ALA A 22 -19.82 2.82 -8.55
C ALA A 22 -19.38 2.19 -7.22
N ARG A 23 -18.15 1.69 -7.14
CA ARG A 23 -17.59 1.04 -5.94
C ARG A 23 -17.05 2.00 -4.88
N ASP A 24 -16.92 3.30 -5.18
CA ASP A 24 -16.32 4.32 -4.29
C ASP A 24 -14.95 3.88 -3.70
N GLN A 25 -14.22 3.01 -4.40
CA GLN A 25 -12.95 2.42 -3.98
C GLN A 25 -11.97 2.51 -5.13
N ASN A 26 -10.99 3.39 -5.02
CA ASN A 26 -9.95 3.58 -6.04
C ASN A 26 -8.63 3.93 -5.35
N SER A 27 -7.54 3.33 -5.82
CA SER A 27 -6.18 3.74 -5.48
C SER A 27 -5.88 5.14 -5.98
N VAL A 28 -5.11 5.90 -5.21
CA VAL A 28 -4.71 7.28 -5.54
C VAL A 28 -3.27 7.47 -5.08
N LEU A 29 -2.47 8.17 -5.88
CA LEU A 29 -1.13 8.59 -5.50
C LEU A 29 -1.06 10.12 -5.40
N LEU A 30 -0.39 10.61 -4.37
CA LEU A 30 -0.08 12.02 -4.19
C LEU A 30 1.43 12.21 -4.17
N LEU A 31 2.00 12.74 -5.25
CA LEU A 31 3.44 12.98 -5.36
C LEU A 31 3.75 14.44 -5.06
N LYS A 32 4.57 14.71 -4.05
CA LYS A 32 4.95 16.07 -3.69
C LYS A 32 5.73 16.72 -4.84
N LYS A 33 5.28 17.87 -5.33
CA LYS A 33 5.88 18.55 -6.51
C LYS A 33 7.34 18.95 -6.31
N SER A 34 7.73 19.25 -5.07
CA SER A 34 9.14 19.56 -4.78
C SER A 34 10.05 18.33 -4.89
N THR A 35 9.50 17.13 -4.79
CA THR A 35 10.24 15.86 -4.88
C THR A 35 10.11 15.25 -6.27
N PHE A 36 8.92 15.29 -6.86
CA PHE A 36 8.63 14.79 -8.21
C PHE A 36 8.07 15.94 -9.05
N PRO A 37 8.91 16.82 -9.60
CA PRO A 37 8.46 18.05 -10.26
C PRO A 37 7.54 17.79 -11.45
N ASN A 38 7.78 16.69 -12.18
CA ASN A 38 7.02 16.33 -13.38
C ASN A 38 5.83 15.41 -13.11
N GLY A 39 5.64 14.93 -11.87
CA GLY A 39 4.58 13.99 -11.54
C GLY A 39 4.83 12.60 -12.11
N SER A 40 3.78 11.97 -12.69
CA SER A 40 3.91 10.68 -13.35
C SER A 40 4.47 10.83 -14.76
N SER A 41 5.44 9.98 -15.10
CA SER A 41 5.97 9.83 -16.46
C SER A 41 5.08 8.90 -17.30
N SER A 42 4.59 7.80 -16.71
CA SER A 42 3.62 6.88 -17.34
C SER A 42 2.84 6.10 -16.29
N GLU A 43 1.59 5.74 -16.59
CA GLU A 43 0.88 4.67 -15.90
C GLU A 43 1.28 3.30 -16.48
N ILE A 44 1.56 2.33 -15.60
CA ILE A 44 1.95 0.95 -15.94
C ILE A 44 0.99 -0.10 -15.35
N THR A 45 -0.16 0.32 -14.82
CA THR A 45 -1.17 -0.55 -14.20
C THR A 45 -1.57 -1.72 -15.11
N SER A 46 -1.82 -1.47 -16.40
CA SER A 46 -2.20 -2.49 -17.37
C SER A 46 -1.11 -3.55 -17.61
N LEU A 47 0.16 -3.18 -17.46
CA LEU A 47 1.28 -4.13 -17.51
C LEU A 47 1.26 -5.06 -16.30
N VAL A 48 0.95 -4.52 -15.11
CA VAL A 48 0.80 -5.31 -13.88
C VAL A 48 -0.37 -6.29 -14.02
N GLU A 49 -1.53 -5.82 -14.45
CA GLU A 49 -2.70 -6.68 -14.66
C GLU A 49 -2.43 -7.80 -15.68
N SER A 50 -1.67 -7.49 -16.74
CA SER A 50 -1.32 -8.47 -17.78
C SER A 50 -0.26 -9.48 -17.32
N ALA A 51 0.44 -9.22 -16.21
CA ALA A 51 1.48 -10.08 -15.66
C ALA A 51 0.96 -11.10 -14.61
N PHE A 52 -0.35 -11.12 -14.35
CA PHE A 52 -0.98 -12.18 -13.57
C PHE A 52 -0.73 -13.56 -14.21
N GLU A 53 -0.67 -14.60 -13.37
CA GLU A 53 -0.51 -15.97 -13.86
C GLU A 53 -1.65 -16.36 -14.81
N GLU A 54 -1.31 -17.06 -15.89
CA GLU A 54 -2.28 -17.46 -16.90
C GLU A 54 -3.37 -18.34 -16.27
N GLY A 55 -4.64 -17.97 -16.48
CA GLY A 55 -5.80 -18.67 -15.92
C GLY A 55 -6.08 -18.39 -14.44
N ALA A 56 -5.26 -17.58 -13.76
CA ALA A 56 -5.53 -17.17 -12.39
C ALA A 56 -6.73 -16.23 -12.31
N LYS A 57 -7.64 -16.51 -11.38
CA LYS A 57 -8.74 -15.60 -11.02
C LYS A 57 -8.29 -14.73 -9.86
N VAL A 58 -7.67 -13.61 -10.17
CA VAL A 58 -7.24 -12.63 -9.17
C VAL A 58 -8.43 -11.71 -8.84
N PRO A 59 -8.88 -11.60 -7.57
CA PRO A 59 -10.06 -10.83 -7.21
C PRO A 59 -9.76 -9.32 -7.14
N VAL A 60 -9.31 -8.75 -8.26
CA VAL A 60 -9.03 -7.32 -8.46
C VAL A 60 -10.14 -6.73 -9.33
N SER A 61 -10.47 -5.47 -9.10
CA SER A 61 -11.38 -4.71 -9.95
C SER A 61 -10.77 -3.40 -10.39
N GLN A 62 -11.47 -2.73 -11.31
CA GLN A 62 -11.03 -1.44 -11.83
C GLN A 62 -10.84 -0.45 -10.69
N GLY A 63 -9.71 0.27 -10.73
CA GLY A 63 -9.34 1.23 -9.70
C GLY A 63 -8.60 0.65 -8.50
N ASP A 64 -8.57 -0.66 -8.27
CA ASP A 64 -7.92 -1.23 -7.09
C ASP A 64 -6.39 -1.12 -7.13
N ILE A 65 -5.78 -1.07 -8.32
CA ILE A 65 -4.34 -0.92 -8.54
C ILE A 65 -4.07 0.41 -9.24
N LEU A 66 -3.04 1.11 -8.77
CA LEU A 66 -2.40 2.21 -9.51
C LEU A 66 -0.88 1.99 -9.46
N ALA A 67 -0.25 1.80 -10.61
CA ALA A 67 1.22 1.75 -10.70
C ALA A 67 1.71 2.73 -11.75
N ILE A 68 2.70 3.53 -11.40
CA ILE A 68 3.26 4.57 -12.27
C ILE A 68 4.79 4.55 -12.27
N THR A 69 5.37 5.10 -13.32
CA THR A 69 6.74 5.59 -13.31
C THR A 69 6.77 7.09 -13.00
N ALA A 70 7.83 7.55 -12.34
CA ALA A 70 8.09 8.96 -12.06
C ALA A 70 9.59 9.19 -11.84
N ASP A 71 10.08 10.37 -12.19
CA ASP A 71 11.45 10.79 -11.87
C ASP A 71 11.41 11.82 -10.72
N ASP A 72 12.29 11.65 -9.75
CA ASP A 72 12.47 12.65 -8.71
C ASP A 72 13.21 13.91 -9.23
N ALA A 73 13.38 14.90 -8.36
CA ALA A 73 14.02 16.17 -8.70
C ALA A 73 15.50 16.02 -9.10
N ASP A 74 16.14 14.92 -8.71
CA ASP A 74 17.53 14.59 -9.06
C ASP A 74 17.61 13.67 -10.30
N GLY A 75 16.46 13.35 -10.92
CA GLY A 75 16.37 12.48 -12.10
C GLY A 75 16.50 10.99 -11.78
N VAL A 76 16.33 10.59 -10.52
CA VAL A 76 16.31 9.18 -10.13
C VAL A 76 14.95 8.59 -10.51
N PRO A 77 14.92 7.45 -11.24
CA PRO A 77 13.67 6.85 -11.69
C PRO A 77 13.02 5.98 -10.60
N TYR A 78 11.71 6.07 -10.47
CA TYR A 78 10.89 5.32 -9.51
C TYR A 78 9.74 4.60 -10.17
N VAL A 79 9.42 3.42 -9.63
CA VAL A 79 8.09 2.84 -9.74
C VAL A 79 7.37 3.10 -8.42
N ILE A 80 6.23 3.78 -8.49
CA ILE A 80 5.39 4.09 -7.33
C ILE A 80 4.05 3.40 -7.54
N ALA A 81 3.67 2.55 -6.59
CA ALA A 81 2.44 1.79 -6.67
C ALA A 81 1.55 2.00 -5.44
N SER A 82 0.25 1.93 -5.67
CA SER A 82 -0.80 1.85 -4.67
C SER A 82 -1.70 0.66 -4.98
N PHE A 83 -2.08 -0.08 -3.95
CA PHE A 83 -3.05 -1.17 -4.07
C PHE A 83 -4.02 -1.17 -2.89
N HIS A 84 -5.30 -1.31 -3.19
CA HIS A 84 -6.32 -1.61 -2.20
C HIS A 84 -6.75 -3.07 -2.34
N GLY A 85 -6.37 -3.88 -1.36
CA GLY A 85 -6.62 -5.32 -1.32
C GLY A 85 -8.10 -5.68 -1.34
N ASP A 86 -8.41 -6.87 -1.85
CA ASP A 86 -9.74 -7.45 -1.65
C ASP A 86 -9.98 -7.70 -0.16
N THR A 87 -11.25 -7.86 0.22
CA THR A 87 -11.67 -8.02 1.62
C THR A 87 -10.90 -9.09 2.38
N ASN A 88 -10.40 -10.12 1.71
CA ASN A 88 -9.72 -11.25 2.34
C ASN A 88 -8.20 -11.28 2.10
N GLY A 89 -7.65 -10.30 1.36
CA GLY A 89 -6.24 -10.20 1.01
C GLY A 89 -5.75 -11.25 0.01
N LEU A 90 -6.65 -11.98 -0.66
CA LEU A 90 -6.30 -13.06 -1.60
C LEU A 90 -5.68 -12.54 -2.91
N ALA A 91 -5.90 -11.28 -3.26
CA ALA A 91 -5.28 -10.60 -4.39
C ALA A 91 -3.88 -10.04 -4.06
N THR A 92 -3.54 -9.85 -2.79
CA THR A 92 -2.31 -9.16 -2.36
C THR A 92 -1.05 -9.83 -2.90
N ILE A 93 -0.92 -11.15 -2.70
CA ILE A 93 0.25 -11.89 -3.21
C ILE A 93 0.30 -11.89 -4.75
N PRO A 94 -0.78 -12.23 -5.48
CA PRO A 94 -0.79 -12.15 -6.94
C PRO A 94 -0.44 -10.77 -7.50
N VAL A 95 -0.91 -9.68 -6.88
CA VAL A 95 -0.59 -8.30 -7.29
C VAL A 95 0.87 -7.97 -7.05
N LEU A 96 1.42 -8.36 -5.90
CA LEU A 96 2.84 -8.21 -5.63
C LEU A 96 3.69 -8.99 -6.64
N ASP A 97 3.36 -10.25 -6.90
CA ASP A 97 4.06 -11.11 -7.87
C ASP A 97 4.08 -10.45 -9.26
N ALA A 98 2.93 -9.99 -9.73
CA ALA A 98 2.79 -9.37 -11.04
C ALA A 98 3.56 -8.04 -11.15
N LEU A 99 3.49 -7.19 -10.12
CA LEU A 99 4.27 -5.94 -10.07
C LEU A 99 5.76 -6.24 -10.14
N MET A 100 6.24 -7.23 -9.38
CA MET A 100 7.66 -7.59 -9.37
C MET A 100 8.12 -8.21 -10.68
N LYS A 101 7.28 -8.97 -11.39
CA LYS A 101 7.58 -9.42 -12.76
C LYS A 101 7.78 -8.24 -13.71
N VAL A 102 6.91 -7.24 -13.65
CA VAL A 102 7.00 -6.04 -14.51
C VAL A 102 8.27 -5.25 -14.18
N VAL A 103 8.51 -4.95 -12.91
CA VAL A 103 9.68 -4.17 -12.45
C VAL A 103 11.01 -4.86 -12.80
N ARG A 104 11.06 -6.20 -12.74
CA ARG A 104 12.27 -6.99 -13.02
C ARG A 104 12.42 -7.38 -14.49
N SER A 105 11.45 -7.07 -15.35
CA SER A 105 11.52 -7.50 -16.75
C SER A 105 12.53 -6.64 -17.54
N ASP A 106 13.52 -7.32 -18.12
CA ASP A 106 14.51 -6.74 -19.04
C ASP A 106 14.16 -7.06 -20.50
N ASN A 107 12.90 -6.90 -20.89
CA ASN A 107 12.48 -7.20 -22.26
C ASN A 107 12.71 -5.97 -23.17
N GLU A 108 13.49 -6.11 -24.24
CA GLU A 108 13.79 -5.07 -25.24
C GLU A 108 12.55 -4.43 -25.93
N LYS A 109 11.36 -5.04 -25.79
CA LYS A 109 10.08 -4.52 -26.30
C LYS A 109 9.25 -3.76 -25.27
N SER A 110 9.69 -3.75 -24.01
CA SER A 110 9.05 -3.12 -22.84
C SER A 110 9.95 -2.02 -22.29
N LEU A 111 9.35 -1.04 -21.63
CA LEU A 111 10.10 -0.10 -20.79
C LEU A 111 10.92 -0.91 -19.78
N SER A 112 12.26 -0.84 -19.82
CA SER A 112 13.10 -1.50 -18.81
C SER A 112 12.95 -0.75 -17.49
N LEU A 113 12.53 -1.49 -16.46
CA LEU A 113 12.27 -0.95 -15.13
C LEU A 113 13.30 -1.41 -14.09
N SER A 114 14.29 -2.20 -14.48
CA SER A 114 15.27 -2.81 -13.56
C SER A 114 16.16 -1.81 -12.83
N GLY A 115 16.29 -0.59 -13.34
CA GLY A 115 16.95 0.54 -12.67
C GLY A 115 16.06 1.40 -11.77
N HIS A 116 14.74 1.18 -11.75
CA HIS A 116 13.82 2.01 -11.00
C HIS A 116 13.78 1.60 -9.51
N LYS A 117 13.72 2.60 -8.64
CA LYS A 117 13.47 2.39 -7.21
C LYS A 117 11.99 2.11 -6.98
N LEU A 118 11.66 1.05 -6.25
CA LEU A 118 10.26 0.69 -5.97
C LEU A 118 9.80 1.23 -4.60
N ILE A 119 8.64 1.90 -4.60
CA ILE A 119 7.84 2.18 -3.41
C ILE A 119 6.42 1.67 -3.67
N PHE A 120 5.89 0.82 -2.79
CA PHE A 120 4.56 0.25 -2.95
C PHE A 120 3.76 0.35 -1.64
N GLY A 121 2.80 1.28 -1.60
CA GLY A 121 1.86 1.41 -0.49
C GLY A 121 0.62 0.57 -0.72
N LEU A 122 0.17 -0.18 0.28
CA LEU A 122 -1.01 -1.01 0.12
C LEU A 122 -1.79 -1.26 1.41
N ASP A 123 -3.11 -1.34 1.26
CA ASP A 123 -3.95 -2.16 2.13
C ASP A 123 -3.82 -3.60 1.64
N ALA A 124 -3.03 -4.40 2.33
CA ALA A 124 -2.80 -5.79 2.00
C ALA A 124 -3.92 -6.72 2.51
N ASN A 125 -4.89 -6.20 3.27
CA ASN A 125 -5.98 -6.95 3.90
C ASN A 125 -5.53 -8.25 4.60
N THR A 126 -4.35 -8.22 5.24
CA THR A 126 -3.82 -9.39 5.97
C THR A 126 -4.40 -9.50 7.39
N TYR A 127 -4.31 -10.70 7.97
CA TYR A 127 -4.89 -11.04 9.26
C TYR A 127 -3.81 -11.49 10.25
N GLU A 128 -4.02 -11.22 11.56
CA GLU A 128 -3.14 -11.72 12.64
C GLU A 128 -2.98 -13.24 12.60
N SER A 129 -4.03 -13.94 12.16
CA SER A 129 -4.02 -15.38 11.90
C SER A 129 -4.89 -15.66 10.68
N GLY A 130 -4.23 -15.94 9.56
CA GLY A 130 -4.91 -16.23 8.29
C GLY A 130 -5.60 -17.61 8.27
N LYS A 131 -6.33 -17.85 7.19
CA LYS A 131 -6.97 -19.13 6.88
C LYS A 131 -6.73 -19.42 5.41
N SER A 132 -6.00 -20.48 5.11
CA SER A 132 -5.64 -20.84 3.73
C SER A 132 -6.86 -20.83 2.79
N GLY A 133 -6.72 -20.12 1.67
CA GLY A 133 -7.76 -19.95 0.66
C GLY A 133 -8.95 -19.08 1.08
N LYS A 134 -8.90 -18.45 2.27
CA LYS A 134 -10.00 -17.63 2.80
C LYS A 134 -9.57 -16.27 3.32
N MET A 135 -8.40 -16.18 3.96
CA MET A 135 -7.87 -14.97 4.60
C MET A 135 -6.35 -15.00 4.54
N GLN A 136 -5.74 -13.94 4.02
CA GLN A 136 -4.29 -13.81 3.91
C GLN A 136 -3.63 -13.68 5.30
N ASP A 137 -2.70 -14.58 5.60
CA ASP A 137 -1.91 -14.49 6.82
C ASP A 137 -0.80 -13.42 6.69
N VAL A 138 -0.61 -12.61 7.73
CA VAL A 138 0.38 -11.53 7.72
C VAL A 138 1.83 -12.03 7.66
N LEU A 139 2.15 -13.17 8.28
CA LEU A 139 3.50 -13.74 8.24
C LEU A 139 3.77 -14.45 6.92
N GLU A 140 2.74 -15.02 6.30
CA GLU A 140 2.82 -15.53 4.93
C GLU A 140 3.12 -14.40 3.93
N PHE A 141 2.41 -13.27 4.05
CA PHE A 141 2.69 -12.09 3.23
C PHE A 141 4.11 -11.55 3.50
N GLY A 142 4.52 -11.53 4.77
CA GLY A 142 5.90 -11.31 5.23
C GLY A 142 6.94 -12.03 4.38
N LYS A 143 6.84 -13.35 4.37
CA LYS A 143 7.75 -14.23 3.61
C LYS A 143 7.70 -13.93 2.11
N LYS A 144 6.53 -13.56 1.58
CA LYS A 144 6.36 -13.31 0.16
C LYS A 144 7.11 -12.07 -0.31
N TYR A 145 6.96 -10.92 0.35
CA TYR A 145 7.70 -9.73 -0.09
C TYR A 145 9.21 -9.89 0.10
N VAL A 146 9.66 -10.60 1.14
CA VAL A 146 11.08 -10.94 1.32
C VAL A 146 11.60 -11.80 0.17
N SER A 147 10.81 -12.73 -0.36
CA SER A 147 11.20 -13.54 -1.53
C SER A 147 11.40 -12.71 -2.82
N HIS A 148 10.92 -11.47 -2.82
CA HIS A 148 11.14 -10.49 -3.89
C HIS A 148 12.22 -9.45 -3.55
N ASP A 149 13.10 -9.74 -2.59
CA ASP A 149 14.14 -8.81 -2.13
C ASP A 149 13.58 -7.47 -1.63
N LEU A 150 12.31 -7.45 -1.21
CA LEU A 150 11.69 -6.30 -0.59
C LEU A 150 11.74 -6.44 0.92
N THR A 151 11.63 -5.30 1.59
CA THR A 151 11.28 -5.20 3.00
C THR A 151 10.04 -4.31 3.14
N SER A 152 9.59 -4.11 4.37
CA SER A 152 8.45 -3.25 4.66
C SER A 152 8.78 -2.23 5.74
N CYS A 153 7.90 -1.26 5.94
CA CYS A 153 7.89 -0.39 7.12
C CYS A 153 7.81 -1.16 8.46
N TRP A 154 7.44 -2.44 8.43
CA TRP A 154 7.41 -3.35 9.59
C TRP A 154 8.60 -4.33 9.63
N GLY A 155 9.57 -4.18 8.72
CA GLY A 155 10.72 -5.07 8.55
C GLY A 155 10.41 -6.33 7.75
N ASP A 156 11.32 -7.31 7.81
CA ASP A 156 11.24 -8.58 7.05
C ASP A 156 10.28 -9.60 7.69
N VAL A 157 10.05 -9.46 8.99
CA VAL A 157 9.12 -10.30 9.76
C VAL A 157 8.14 -9.37 10.48
N PRO A 158 6.95 -9.12 9.91
CA PRO A 158 6.01 -8.18 10.48
C PRO A 158 5.45 -8.73 11.79
N ASN A 159 5.24 -7.86 12.78
CA ASN A 159 4.57 -8.24 14.02
C ASN A 159 3.05 -8.42 13.75
N PRO A 160 2.47 -9.61 13.97
CA PRO A 160 1.04 -9.84 13.72
C PRO A 160 0.09 -8.98 14.56
N LYS A 161 0.60 -8.38 15.64
CA LYS A 161 -0.15 -7.49 16.53
C LYS A 161 0.02 -6.01 16.17
N GLN A 162 0.65 -5.71 15.04
CA GLN A 162 0.80 -4.35 14.54
C GLN A 162 -0.48 -3.88 13.85
N TYR A 163 -1.56 -3.78 14.61
CA TYR A 163 -2.88 -3.47 14.06
C TYR A 163 -2.91 -2.07 13.46
N THR A 164 -3.48 -1.99 12.27
CA THR A 164 -3.73 -0.73 11.55
C THR A 164 -5.22 -0.50 11.32
N THR A 165 -6.06 -1.49 11.65
CA THR A 165 -7.52 -1.39 11.65
C THR A 165 -8.10 -1.65 13.04
N TYR A 166 -9.20 -0.98 13.34
CA TYR A 166 -10.00 -1.26 14.53
C TYR A 166 -11.45 -0.78 14.34
N ASN A 167 -12.23 -1.47 13.50
CA ASN A 167 -13.53 -0.96 13.03
C ASN A 167 -14.77 -1.38 13.87
N ALA A 168 -14.55 -1.72 15.14
CA ALA A 168 -15.62 -2.12 16.05
C ALA A 168 -16.63 -0.97 16.26
N ARG A 169 -17.88 -1.17 15.83
CA ARG A 169 -18.90 -0.13 15.99
C ARG A 169 -19.50 -0.10 17.38
N THR A 170 -19.76 1.10 17.88
CA THR A 170 -20.48 1.32 19.14
C THR A 170 -21.94 1.68 18.88
N PHE A 171 -22.79 1.58 19.91
CA PHE A 171 -24.22 1.94 19.81
C PHE A 171 -24.49 3.42 19.54
N LEU A 172 -23.44 4.26 19.51
CA LEU A 172 -23.53 5.69 19.22
C LEU A 172 -23.24 6.04 17.75
N GLN A 173 -22.81 5.06 16.94
CA GLN A 173 -22.48 5.26 15.52
C GLN A 173 -23.63 4.78 14.59
N PRO A 174 -23.72 5.31 13.36
CA PRO A 174 -24.61 4.76 12.33
C PRO A 174 -24.34 3.26 12.08
N GLN A 175 -25.38 2.50 11.74
CA GLN A 175 -25.39 1.02 11.62
C GLN A 175 -25.41 0.28 12.99
N LEU A 176 -26.44 0.56 13.81
CA LEU A 176 -26.71 -0.10 15.10
C LEU A 176 -26.65 -1.65 15.05
N ASN A 177 -27.00 -2.25 13.92
CA ASN A 177 -26.94 -3.70 13.71
C ASN A 177 -25.51 -4.29 13.72
N LYS A 178 -24.48 -3.45 13.55
CA LYS A 178 -23.06 -3.83 13.65
C LYS A 178 -22.45 -3.40 14.98
N ALA A 179 -23.22 -2.76 15.87
CA ALA A 179 -22.73 -2.28 17.14
C ALA A 179 -22.42 -3.42 18.12
N CYS A 180 -21.39 -3.25 18.92
CA CYS A 180 -20.99 -4.17 19.96
C CYS A 180 -20.81 -3.46 21.31
N LYS A 181 -20.83 -4.25 22.39
CA LYS A 181 -20.47 -3.74 23.73
C LYS A 181 -18.99 -3.35 23.73
N SER A 182 -18.63 -2.35 24.54
CA SER A 182 -17.22 -1.93 24.69
C SER A 182 -16.26 -3.09 25.01
N THR A 183 -16.72 -4.04 25.82
CA THR A 183 -15.98 -5.25 26.19
C THR A 183 -15.84 -6.30 25.08
N GLN A 184 -16.53 -6.12 23.96
CA GLN A 184 -16.56 -7.05 22.81
C GLN A 184 -15.95 -6.42 21.56
N LYS A 185 -15.40 -5.21 21.64
CA LYS A 185 -14.86 -4.47 20.50
C LYS A 185 -13.81 -5.28 19.73
N LYS A 186 -12.84 -5.87 20.43
CA LYS A 186 -11.80 -6.70 19.78
C LYS A 186 -12.35 -7.97 19.13
N LEU A 187 -13.41 -8.55 19.70
CA LEU A 187 -14.02 -9.79 19.19
C LEU A 187 -14.89 -9.53 17.96
N ASN A 188 -15.58 -8.39 17.92
CA ASN A 188 -16.59 -8.08 16.92
C ASN A 188 -16.12 -7.07 15.86
N GLY A 189 -14.97 -6.43 16.06
CA GLY A 189 -14.35 -5.54 15.09
C GLY A 189 -13.33 -6.27 14.21
N ASP A 190 -13.07 -5.71 13.04
CA ASP A 190 -11.90 -6.01 12.24
C ASP A 190 -10.69 -5.32 12.89
N VAL A 191 -9.81 -6.13 13.50
CA VAL A 191 -8.62 -5.67 14.23
C VAL A 191 -7.43 -6.46 13.71
N ASN A 192 -6.80 -5.96 12.64
CA ASN A 192 -5.78 -6.70 11.90
C ASN A 192 -4.65 -5.78 11.38
N PRO A 193 -3.44 -6.34 11.12
CA PRO A 193 -2.29 -5.61 10.60
C PRO A 193 -2.37 -5.51 9.07
N LYS A 194 -3.23 -4.64 8.54
CA LYS A 194 -3.60 -4.66 7.12
C LYS A 194 -2.71 -3.82 6.22
N ASP A 195 -2.12 -2.75 6.73
CA ASP A 195 -1.49 -1.72 5.89
C ASP A 195 0.04 -1.79 5.89
N PHE A 196 0.65 -1.64 4.70
CA PHE A 196 2.08 -1.77 4.46
C PHE A 196 2.62 -0.69 3.51
N ILE A 197 3.90 -0.38 3.69
CA ILE A 197 4.73 0.31 2.69
C ILE A 197 5.91 -0.60 2.39
N LEU A 198 6.00 -1.10 1.17
CA LEU A 198 7.08 -1.96 0.69
C LEU A 198 8.09 -1.18 -0.12
N PHE A 199 9.36 -1.55 0.00
CA PHE A 199 10.48 -0.98 -0.74
C PHE A 199 11.64 -1.97 -0.80
N ASN A 200 12.55 -1.78 -1.74
CA ASN A 200 13.74 -2.63 -1.84
C ASN A 200 14.78 -2.23 -0.77
N SER A 201 15.18 -3.18 0.07
CA SER A 201 16.15 -2.94 1.15
C SER A 201 17.55 -2.59 0.65
N LYS A 202 17.87 -2.86 -0.62
CA LYS A 202 19.10 -2.40 -1.27
C LYS A 202 19.05 -0.93 -1.64
N ASP A 203 17.87 -0.38 -1.89
CA ASP A 203 17.68 1.01 -2.31
C ASP A 203 17.41 1.96 -1.16
N PHE A 204 16.78 1.46 -0.09
CA PHE A 204 16.41 2.25 1.07
C PHE A 204 16.62 1.53 2.40
N GLY A 205 17.00 2.30 3.42
CA GLY A 205 16.83 1.96 4.83
C GLY A 205 15.62 2.66 5.43
N LEU A 206 15.05 2.08 6.48
CA LEU A 206 13.97 2.69 7.28
C LEU A 206 14.56 3.53 8.41
N GLU A 207 14.29 4.84 8.45
CA GLU A 207 14.70 5.70 9.56
C GLU A 207 13.60 5.83 10.62
N GLU A 208 12.36 6.02 10.19
CA GLU A 208 11.22 6.21 11.09
C GLU A 208 9.96 5.58 10.50
N VAL A 209 9.12 5.03 11.38
CA VAL A 209 7.78 4.55 11.04
C VAL A 209 6.81 4.94 12.15
N TRP A 210 5.63 5.41 11.78
CA TRP A 210 4.56 5.67 12.75
C TRP A 210 3.18 5.40 12.15
N LYS A 211 2.22 5.23 13.06
CA LYS A 211 0.79 5.12 12.76
C LYS A 211 0.05 6.34 13.32
N ASP A 212 -1.10 6.66 12.74
CA ASP A 212 -1.98 7.73 13.24
C ASP A 212 -3.45 7.33 13.07
N ASN A 213 -4.23 7.36 14.16
CA ASN A 213 -5.68 7.17 14.14
C ASN A 213 -6.43 8.34 14.80
N THR A 214 -5.75 9.49 14.99
CA THR A 214 -6.31 10.70 15.58
C THR A 214 -6.28 11.90 14.63
N GLY A 215 -5.43 11.88 13.60
CA GLY A 215 -5.13 13.02 12.73
C GLY A 215 -4.08 13.98 13.32
N GLU A 216 -3.45 13.59 14.43
CA GLU A 216 -2.49 14.40 15.19
C GLU A 216 -1.11 13.71 15.29
N LYS A 217 -0.80 12.81 14.34
CA LYS A 217 0.41 11.96 14.33
C LYS A 217 0.52 11.10 15.59
N LYS A 218 -0.61 10.60 16.10
CA LYS A 218 -0.66 9.78 17.31
C LYS A 218 -1.51 8.55 17.06
N TYR A 219 -1.02 7.40 17.52
CA TYR A 219 -1.81 6.18 17.53
C TYR A 219 -2.27 5.85 18.95
N ILE A 220 -3.58 5.77 19.14
CA ILE A 220 -4.19 5.29 20.39
C ILE A 220 -4.55 3.82 20.19
N GLU A 221 -3.78 2.94 20.81
CA GLU A 221 -4.06 1.50 20.82
C GLU A 221 -5.43 1.21 21.47
N ASP A 222 -6.13 0.20 20.97
CA ASP A 222 -7.48 -0.21 21.38
C ASP A 222 -8.61 0.83 21.23
N MET A 223 -8.34 1.94 20.54
CA MET A 223 -9.36 2.88 20.09
C MET A 223 -10.06 2.33 18.84
N ALA A 224 -11.40 2.30 18.85
CA ALA A 224 -12.15 2.00 17.65
C ALA A 224 -12.23 3.27 16.76
N PHE A 225 -12.01 3.09 15.46
CA PHE A 225 -12.14 4.15 14.46
C PHE A 225 -12.88 3.59 13.22
N PRO A 226 -13.67 4.42 12.49
CA PRO A 226 -13.65 5.89 12.48
C PRO A 226 -14.21 6.53 13.75
N THR A 227 -13.73 7.74 14.03
CA THR A 227 -14.25 8.65 15.07
C THR A 227 -14.84 9.90 14.41
N LEU A 228 -15.39 10.83 15.19
CA LEU A 228 -15.86 12.11 14.65
C LEU A 228 -14.73 12.95 14.01
N ASN A 229 -13.50 12.77 14.49
CA ASN A 229 -12.32 13.54 14.05
C ASN A 229 -11.41 12.75 13.10
N PHE A 230 -11.63 11.43 12.96
CA PHE A 230 -10.83 10.56 12.12
C PHE A 230 -11.76 9.69 11.26
N PRO A 231 -11.85 9.95 9.94
CA PRO A 231 -12.96 9.45 9.11
C PRO A 231 -12.80 8.01 8.63
N SER A 232 -11.60 7.43 8.77
CA SER A 232 -11.24 6.12 8.23
C SER A 232 -11.35 5.02 9.29
N ASP A 233 -11.63 3.79 8.87
CA ASP A 233 -11.48 2.57 9.67
C ASP A 233 -10.08 1.93 9.58
N HIS A 234 -9.21 2.52 8.77
CA HIS A 234 -7.76 2.28 8.71
C HIS A 234 -6.98 3.47 9.28
N GLY A 235 -5.96 3.20 10.08
CA GLY A 235 -5.01 4.18 10.55
C GLY A 235 -4.09 4.62 9.41
N LEU A 236 -3.64 5.86 9.45
CA LEU A 236 -2.59 6.33 8.54
C LEU A 236 -1.27 5.65 8.92
N LEU A 237 -0.53 5.25 7.90
CA LEU A 237 0.81 4.71 8.03
C LEU A 237 1.79 5.66 7.35
N SER A 238 2.95 5.88 7.95
CA SER A 238 3.97 6.75 7.40
C SER A 238 5.35 6.18 7.70
N ALA A 239 6.25 6.32 6.73
CA ALA A 239 7.63 5.89 6.82
C ALA A 239 8.56 6.98 6.27
N VAL A 240 9.68 7.20 6.94
CA VAL A 240 10.80 7.98 6.43
C VAL A 240 11.85 7.00 5.92
N LEU A 241 12.07 7.02 4.62
CA LEU A 241 13.03 6.17 3.93
C LEU A 241 14.29 6.96 3.63
N LYS A 242 15.44 6.40 3.97
CA LYS A 242 16.76 6.93 3.63
C LYS A 242 17.30 6.18 2.42
N PRO A 243 17.69 6.85 1.34
CA PRO A 243 18.39 6.20 0.24
C PRO A 243 19.68 5.54 0.73
N ASN A 244 19.89 4.29 0.33
CA ASN A 244 21.18 3.66 0.50
C ASN A 244 22.12 4.15 -0.61
N ILE A 245 23.34 4.50 -0.22
CA ILE A 245 24.40 4.85 -1.18
C ILE A 245 24.85 3.53 -1.80
N ARG A 246 24.63 3.35 -3.10
CA ARG A 246 25.30 2.28 -3.86
C ARG A 246 26.72 2.75 -4.09
N ASP A 247 27.69 2.22 -3.35
CA ASP A 247 29.10 2.46 -3.64
C ASP A 247 29.38 1.96 -5.06
N GLY A 248 29.71 2.87 -5.97
CA GLY A 248 30.04 2.58 -7.37
C GLY A 248 31.39 1.88 -7.57
N SER A 249 31.84 1.07 -6.62
CA SER A 249 33.15 0.44 -6.61
C SER A 249 33.04 -1.08 -6.61
N SER A 250 32.55 -1.66 -7.71
CA SER A 250 32.83 -3.06 -8.02
C SER A 250 32.70 -3.38 -9.51
N GLU A 251 33.29 -2.58 -10.39
CA GLU A 251 33.68 -3.04 -11.74
C GLU A 251 34.98 -2.35 -12.17
N LEU A 252 36.10 -3.00 -11.85
CA LEU A 252 37.37 -2.96 -12.57
C LEU A 252 37.92 -4.38 -12.62
#